data_AF-A0A2H0XF07-F1
#
_entry.id   AF-A0A2H0XF07-F1
#
_cell.length_a   1.000
_cell.length_b   1.000
_cell.length_c   1.000
_cell.angle_alpha   90.00
_cell.angle_beta   90.00
_cell.angle_gamma   90.00
#
_symmetry.space_group_name_H-M   'P 1'
#
loop_
_entity.id
_entity.type
_entity.pdbx_description
1 polymer ?
#
loop_
_entity_poly.entity_id
_entity_poly.type
_entity_poly.pdbx_seq_one_letter_code
_entity_poly.pdbx_strand_id
1 'polypeptide(L)'
;MQDTQKNNRNDAMLQRVLEIIPGVLTWGLIFSPIWLGILYPELVIYLLTFLSVYWAYLAVKHFRGLYIGYKKHKAELAVDWWEECLKLSTDWEKLPDPPTLPENLNSTVHFLLIPTCNEPADVIKNSIDSIFGQTMPHSQILLVC
;
A
#
# COMPACT_ATOMS: atom_id res chain seq x y z
N MET A 1 -32.21 2.10 26.07
CA MET A 1 -31.63 3.43 25.78
C MET A 1 -30.40 3.76 26.63
N GLN A 2 -30.27 3.24 27.86
CA GLN A 2 -29.06 3.40 28.69
C GLN A 2 -27.91 2.46 28.26
N ASP A 3 -28.22 1.27 27.73
CA ASP A 3 -27.19 0.28 27.33
C ASP A 3 -26.37 0.71 26.10
N THR A 4 -26.99 1.38 25.13
CA THR A 4 -26.31 1.89 23.93
C THR A 4 -25.33 3.02 24.24
N GLN A 5 -25.64 3.86 25.23
CA GLN A 5 -24.75 4.95 25.67
C GLN A 5 -23.56 4.42 26.49
N LYS A 6 -23.77 3.37 27.29
CA LYS A 6 -22.69 2.70 28.06
C LYS A 6 -21.71 1.98 27.14
N ASN A 7 -22.19 1.35 26.07
CA ASN A 7 -21.35 0.69 25.07
C ASN A 7 -20.40 1.69 24.40
N ASN A 8 -20.92 2.82 23.91
CA ASN A 8 -20.13 3.86 23.25
C ASN A 8 -19.02 4.45 24.15
N ARG A 9 -19.26 4.60 25.46
CA ARG A 9 -18.26 5.11 26.40
C ARG A 9 -17.15 4.09 26.66
N ASN A 10 -17.49 2.82 26.83
CA ASN A 10 -16.52 1.75 27.03
C ASN A 10 -15.67 1.53 25.78
N ASP A 11 -16.30 1.57 24.59
CA ASP A 11 -15.62 1.46 23.30
C ASP A 11 -14.65 2.62 23.08
N ALA A 12 -15.05 3.85 23.42
CA ALA A 12 -14.17 5.01 23.36
C ALA A 12 -12.99 4.92 24.34
N MET A 13 -13.17 4.33 25.52
CA MET A 13 -12.07 4.11 26.47
C MET A 13 -11.12 3.00 26.00
N LEU A 14 -11.66 1.89 25.46
CA LEU A 14 -10.88 0.81 24.87
C LEU A 14 -10.05 1.31 23.68
N GLN A 15 -10.64 2.09 22.78
CA GLN A 15 -9.94 2.70 21.66
C GLN A 15 -8.77 3.56 22.13
N ARG A 16 -8.99 4.45 23.10
CA ARG A 16 -7.91 5.30 23.65
C ARG A 16 -6.78 4.48 24.27
N VAL A 17 -7.10 3.41 24.99
CA VAL A 17 -6.08 2.53 25.58
C VAL A 17 -5.29 1.82 24.47
N LEU A 18 -5.98 1.26 23.47
CA LEU A 18 -5.36 0.61 22.32
C LEU A 18 -4.51 1.56 21.46
N GLU A 19 -4.86 2.85 21.40
CA GLU A 19 -4.07 3.90 20.75
C GLU A 19 -2.81 4.28 21.55
N ILE A 20 -2.90 4.27 22.89
CA ILE A 20 -1.78 4.63 23.77
C ILE A 20 -0.75 3.50 23.88
N ILE A 21 -1.21 2.25 23.97
CA ILE A 21 -0.35 1.06 24.11
C ILE A 21 0.81 1.03 23.10
N PRO A 22 0.61 1.17 21.78
CA PRO A 22 1.72 1.10 20.82
C PRO A 22 2.73 2.22 21.04
N GLY A 23 2.29 3.42 21.39
CA GLY A 23 3.17 4.54 21.70
C GLY A 23 4.01 4.27 22.95
N VAL A 24 3.37 3.87 24.05
CA VAL A 24 4.05 3.56 25.32
C VAL A 24 5.01 2.38 25.18
N LEU A 25 4.62 1.33 24.46
CA LEU A 25 5.52 0.19 24.19
C LEU A 25 6.73 0.63 23.35
N THR A 26 6.54 1.48 22.34
CA THR A 26 7.63 1.98 21.49
C THR A 26 8.61 2.82 22.29
N TRP A 27 8.13 3.81 23.03
CA TRP A 27 8.98 4.66 23.88
C TRP A 27 9.63 3.85 25.00
N GLY A 28 8.88 2.91 25.59
CA GLY A 28 9.36 1.98 26.61
C GLY A 28 10.54 1.14 26.12
N LEU A 29 10.44 0.61 24.90
CA LEU A 29 11.48 -0.20 24.28
C LEU A 29 12.69 0.66 23.86
N ILE A 30 12.47 1.86 23.31
CA ILE A 30 13.56 2.77 22.90
C ILE A 30 14.38 3.24 24.10
N PHE A 31 13.71 3.63 25.20
CA PHE A 31 14.39 4.05 26.43
C PHE A 31 14.85 2.88 27.31
N SER A 32 14.53 1.64 26.92
CA SER A 32 14.95 0.41 27.62
C SER A 32 16.41 0.41 28.07
N PRO A 33 17.40 0.82 27.25
CA PRO A 33 18.81 0.73 27.66
C PRO A 33 19.18 1.67 28.81
N ILE A 34 18.45 2.77 29.02
CA ILE A 34 18.76 3.76 30.05
C ILE A 34 18.38 3.23 31.43
N TRP A 35 17.11 2.88 31.63
CA TRP A 35 16.64 2.40 32.94
C TRP A 35 17.04 0.95 33.22
N LEU A 36 16.94 0.04 32.23
CA LEU A 36 17.30 -1.35 32.43
C LEU A 36 18.82 -1.53 32.44
N GLY A 37 19.59 -0.64 31.80
CA GLY A 37 21.05 -0.71 31.85
C GLY A 37 21.59 -0.42 33.25
N ILE A 38 20.92 0.47 33.99
CA ILE A 38 21.27 0.79 35.38
C ILE A 38 20.75 -0.30 36.34
N LEU A 39 19.53 -0.80 36.13
CA LEU A 39 18.89 -1.76 37.04
C LEU A 39 19.37 -3.22 36.83
N TYR A 40 19.47 -3.66 35.57
CA TYR A 40 19.72 -5.05 35.17
C TYR A 40 20.52 -5.11 33.85
N PRO A 41 21.85 -4.88 33.88
CA PRO A 41 22.68 -4.78 32.68
C PRO A 41 22.70 -6.06 31.83
N GLU A 42 22.64 -7.25 32.46
CA GLU A 42 22.59 -8.52 31.73
C GLU A 42 21.33 -8.66 30.85
N LEU A 43 20.18 -8.20 31.34
CA LEU A 43 18.91 -8.27 30.61
C LEU A 43 18.94 -7.40 29.35
N VAL A 44 19.56 -6.22 29.44
CA VAL A 44 19.70 -5.32 28.28
C VAL A 44 20.53 -5.95 27.18
N ILE A 45 21.60 -6.68 27.51
CA ILE A 45 22.44 -7.36 26.51
C ILE A 45 21.62 -8.41 25.74
N TYR A 46 20.85 -9.24 26.44
CA TYR A 46 19.98 -10.22 25.79
C TYR A 46 18.90 -9.56 24.92
N LEU A 47 18.25 -8.51 25.44
CA LEU A 47 17.23 -7.75 24.71
C LEU A 47 17.79 -7.14 23.42
N LEU A 48 18.92 -6.44 23.51
CA LEU A 48 19.57 -5.81 22.36
C LEU A 48 20.04 -6.83 21.34
N THR A 49 20.58 -7.97 21.78
CA THR A 49 21.01 -9.05 20.89
C THR A 49 19.83 -9.65 20.13
N PHE A 50 18.75 -9.98 20.85
CA PHE A 50 17.51 -10.48 20.24
C PHE A 50 16.94 -9.48 19.22
N LEU A 51 16.83 -8.21 19.62
CA LEU A 51 16.33 -7.15 18.76
C LEU A 51 17.21 -7.00 17.51
N SER A 52 18.52 -7.00 17.66
CA SER A 52 19.48 -6.91 16.54
C SER A 52 19.31 -8.06 15.55
N VAL A 53 19.18 -9.31 16.04
CA VAL A 53 18.94 -10.48 15.19
C VAL A 53 17.58 -10.40 14.50
N TYR A 54 16.54 -9.96 15.21
CA TYR A 54 15.21 -9.75 14.65
C TYR A 54 15.22 -8.72 13.51
N TRP A 55 15.87 -7.57 13.71
CA TRP A 55 16.03 -6.55 12.66
C TRP A 55 16.84 -7.05 11.48
N ALA A 56 17.90 -7.83 11.72
CA ALA A 56 18.67 -8.46 10.65
C ALA A 56 17.80 -9.40 9.80
N TYR A 57 16.98 -10.24 10.44
CA TYR A 57 16.00 -11.08 9.75
C TYR A 57 15.00 -10.24 8.94
N LEU A 58 14.47 -9.17 9.53
CA LEU A 58 13.50 -8.29 8.87
C LEU A 58 14.13 -7.59 7.65
N ALA A 59 15.38 -7.14 7.75
CA ALA A 59 16.13 -6.55 6.66
C ALA A 59 16.29 -7.54 5.48
N VAL A 60 16.67 -8.79 5.75
CA VAL A 60 16.78 -9.84 4.72
C VAL A 60 15.43 -10.10 4.05
N LYS A 61 14.35 -10.18 4.84
CA LYS A 61 12.98 -10.37 4.33
C LYS A 61 12.57 -9.24 3.39
N HIS A 62 12.79 -7.98 3.79
CA HIS A 62 12.44 -6.82 2.96
C HIS A 62 13.31 -6.73 1.71
N PHE A 63 14.61 -7.02 1.82
CA PHE A 63 15.52 -7.01 0.68
C PHE A 63 15.09 -8.03 -0.38
N ARG A 64 14.71 -9.25 0.04
CA ARG A 64 14.14 -10.25 -0.87
C ARG A 64 12.88 -9.74 -1.57
N GLY A 65 11.97 -9.12 -0.83
CA GLY A 65 10.74 -8.52 -1.38
C GLY A 65 11.04 -7.44 -2.42
N LEU A 66 11.99 -6.55 -2.10
CA LEU A 66 12.44 -5.49 -3.00
C LEU A 66 13.06 -6.06 -4.29
N TYR A 67 13.91 -7.08 -4.17
CA TYR A 67 14.55 -7.71 -5.32
C TYR A 67 13.53 -8.35 -6.28
N ILE A 68 12.58 -9.11 -5.73
CA ILE A 68 11.52 -9.74 -6.53
C ILE A 68 10.62 -8.66 -7.15
N GLY A 69 10.22 -7.66 -6.37
CA GLY A 69 9.40 -6.54 -6.83
C GLY A 69 10.07 -5.76 -7.95
N TYR A 70 11.36 -5.46 -7.82
CA TYR A 70 12.14 -4.75 -8.84
C TYR A 70 12.23 -5.54 -10.15
N LYS A 71 12.49 -6.86 -10.06
CA LYS A 71 12.53 -7.71 -11.25
C LYS A 71 11.16 -7.75 -11.95
N LYS A 72 10.08 -7.90 -11.19
CA LYS A 72 8.71 -7.92 -11.73
C LYS A 72 8.34 -6.57 -12.36
N HIS A 73 8.61 -5.46 -11.67
CA HIS A 73 8.39 -4.11 -12.17
C HIS A 73 9.12 -3.85 -13.49
N LYS A 74 10.39 -4.25 -13.60
CA LYS A 74 11.15 -4.12 -14.85
C LYS A 74 10.57 -4.97 -15.98
N ALA A 75 10.03 -6.15 -15.68
CA ALA A 75 9.35 -6.97 -16.67
C ALA A 75 8.03 -6.32 -17.11
N GLU A 76 7.23 -5.79 -16.19
CA GLU A 76 5.96 -5.12 -16.49
C GLU A 76 6.14 -3.82 -17.30
N LEU A 77 7.21 -3.07 -17.06
CA LEU A 77 7.56 -1.88 -17.83
C LEU A 77 8.01 -2.20 -19.27
N ALA A 78 8.48 -3.42 -19.53
CA ALA A 78 8.91 -3.84 -20.85
C ALA A 78 7.75 -4.36 -21.72
N VAL A 79 6.57 -4.58 -21.13
CA VAL A 79 5.38 -5.09 -21.81
C VAL A 79 4.56 -3.92 -22.33
N ASP A 80 4.21 -3.95 -23.62
CA ASP A 80 3.19 -3.06 -24.16
C ASP A 80 1.80 -3.63 -23.84
N TRP A 81 1.19 -3.07 -22.79
CA TRP A 81 -0.12 -3.51 -22.32
C TRP A 81 -1.25 -3.23 -23.32
N TRP A 82 -1.12 -2.21 -24.17
CA TRP A 82 -2.13 -1.95 -25.19
C TRP A 82 -2.10 -3.02 -26.28
N GLU A 83 -0.91 -3.47 -26.67
CA GLU A 83 -0.77 -4.60 -27.61
C GLU A 83 -1.39 -5.89 -27.06
N GLU A 84 -1.19 -6.18 -25.77
CA GLU A 84 -1.83 -7.32 -25.11
C GLU A 84 -3.36 -7.21 -25.06
N CYS A 85 -3.92 -6.02 -24.83
CA CYS A 85 -5.36 -5.79 -24.94
C CYS A 85 -5.87 -6.05 -26.37
N LEU A 86 -5.12 -5.63 -27.39
CA LEU A 86 -5.47 -5.89 -28.79
C LEU A 86 -5.49 -7.40 -29.10
N LYS A 87 -4.56 -8.19 -28.56
CA LYS A 87 -4.58 -9.66 -28.72
C LYS A 87 -5.86 -10.27 -28.16
N LEU A 88 -6.30 -9.83 -26.99
CA LEU A 88 -7.53 -10.29 -26.34
C LEU A 88 -8.80 -9.94 -27.14
N SER A 89 -8.77 -8.85 -27.92
CA SER A 89 -9.91 -8.46 -28.76
C SER A 89 -10.28 -9.50 -29.84
N THR A 90 -9.34 -10.37 -30.22
CA THR A 90 -9.56 -11.42 -31.22
C THR A 90 -10.42 -12.58 -30.69
N ASP A 91 -10.31 -12.88 -29.40
CA ASP A 91 -10.96 -14.01 -28.72
C ASP A 91 -11.94 -13.50 -27.62
N TRP A 92 -12.67 -12.43 -27.92
CA TRP A 92 -13.51 -11.71 -26.95
C TRP A 92 -14.51 -12.59 -26.20
N GLU A 93 -15.14 -13.54 -26.89
CA GLU A 93 -16.14 -14.46 -26.33
C GLU A 93 -15.56 -15.46 -25.30
N LYS A 94 -14.24 -15.66 -25.31
CA LYS A 94 -13.55 -16.59 -24.39
C LYS A 94 -13.10 -15.92 -23.10
N LEU A 95 -13.33 -14.60 -22.97
CA LEU A 95 -12.95 -13.85 -21.77
C LEU A 95 -13.78 -14.31 -20.56
N PRO A 96 -13.19 -14.29 -19.35
CA PRO A 96 -13.92 -14.60 -18.13
C PRO A 96 -15.01 -13.55 -17.88
N ASP A 97 -16.04 -13.94 -17.13
CA ASP A 97 -17.12 -13.06 -16.67
C ASP A 97 -17.93 -12.34 -17.78
N PRO A 98 -18.61 -13.11 -18.66
CA PRO A 98 -19.43 -12.56 -19.73
C PRO A 98 -20.55 -11.58 -19.32
N PRO A 99 -21.22 -11.65 -18.15
CA PRO A 99 -22.29 -10.70 -17.82
C PRO A 99 -21.79 -9.26 -17.58
N THR A 100 -20.50 -9.08 -17.31
CA THR A 100 -19.87 -7.78 -17.06
C THR A 100 -19.01 -7.29 -18.22
N LEU A 101 -18.88 -8.10 -19.27
CA LEU A 101 -18.00 -7.82 -20.38
C LEU A 101 -18.63 -6.75 -21.30
N PRO A 102 -17.88 -5.72 -21.71
CA PRO A 102 -18.37 -4.77 -22.71
C PRO A 102 -18.55 -5.44 -24.07
N GLU A 103 -19.27 -4.78 -24.99
CA GLU A 103 -19.50 -5.33 -26.34
C GLU A 103 -18.21 -5.54 -27.14
N ASN A 104 -17.21 -4.68 -26.91
CA ASN A 104 -15.90 -4.76 -27.56
C ASN A 104 -14.86 -3.98 -26.75
N LEU A 105 -13.59 -4.09 -27.14
CA LEU A 105 -12.50 -3.33 -26.51
C LEU A 105 -12.70 -1.81 -26.66
N ASN A 106 -13.29 -1.34 -27.77
CA ASN A 106 -13.48 0.08 -28.05
C ASN A 106 -14.50 0.76 -27.12
N SER A 107 -15.49 0.02 -26.62
CA SER A 107 -16.48 0.51 -25.65
C SER A 107 -16.01 0.44 -24.20
N THR A 108 -14.82 -0.11 -23.95
CA THR A 108 -14.21 -0.11 -22.62
C THR A 108 -13.71 1.29 -22.27
N VAL A 109 -14.09 1.79 -21.10
CA VAL A 109 -13.63 3.07 -20.55
C VAL A 109 -12.75 2.78 -19.34
N HIS A 110 -11.51 3.25 -19.38
CA HIS A 110 -10.61 3.23 -18.22
C HIS A 110 -10.91 4.46 -17.35
N PHE A 111 -11.54 4.19 -16.21
CA PHE A 111 -11.79 5.19 -15.19
C PHE A 111 -10.55 5.40 -14.33
N LEU A 112 -10.02 6.61 -14.30
CA LEU A 112 -8.85 6.98 -13.51
C LEU A 112 -9.24 8.04 -12.47
N LEU A 113 -9.16 7.67 -11.20
CA LEU A 113 -9.43 8.56 -10.07
C LEU A 113 -8.11 8.96 -9.41
N ILE A 114 -7.79 10.25 -9.40
CA ILE A 114 -6.61 10.81 -8.74
C ILE A 114 -7.08 11.68 -7.56
N PRO A 115 -7.36 11.10 -6.39
CA PRO A 115 -7.83 11.89 -5.25
C PRO A 115 -6.70 12.81 -4.78
N THR A 116 -6.88 14.11 -4.91
CA THR A 116 -5.90 15.12 -4.51
C THR A 116 -6.44 15.96 -3.35
N CYS A 117 -5.64 16.16 -2.31
CA CYS A 117 -5.91 17.07 -1.20
C CYS A 117 -4.67 17.91 -0.90
N ASN A 118 -4.70 19.17 -1.36
CA ASN A 118 -3.68 20.18 -1.06
C ASN A 118 -2.27 19.86 -1.62
N GLU A 119 -2.14 18.99 -2.63
CA GLU A 119 -0.89 18.82 -3.37
C GLU A 119 -0.64 19.99 -4.34
N PRO A 120 0.62 20.43 -4.50
CA PRO A 120 0.97 21.47 -5.47
C PRO A 120 0.80 20.95 -6.91
N ALA A 121 0.43 21.86 -7.82
CA ALA A 121 0.13 21.53 -9.21
C ALA A 121 1.27 20.80 -9.94
N ASP A 122 2.53 21.12 -9.63
CA ASP A 122 3.69 20.48 -10.25
C ASP A 122 3.78 18.97 -9.97
N VAL A 123 3.27 18.52 -8.81
CA VAL A 123 3.25 17.09 -8.44
C VAL A 123 2.19 16.35 -9.26
N ILE A 124 1.01 16.95 -9.41
CA ILE A 124 -0.11 16.35 -10.16
C ILE A 124 0.22 16.34 -11.66
N LYS A 125 0.87 17.39 -12.15
CA LYS A 125 1.22 17.55 -13.56
C LYS A 125 2.01 16.37 -14.11
N ASN A 126 3.02 15.88 -13.39
CA ASN A 126 3.82 14.74 -13.85
C ASN A 126 2.98 13.47 -14.07
N SER A 127 2.00 13.22 -13.19
CA SER A 127 1.09 12.09 -13.31
C SER A 127 0.15 12.27 -14.50
N ILE A 128 -0.41 13.46 -14.67
CA ILE A 128 -1.26 13.82 -15.81
C ILE A 128 -0.50 13.67 -17.13
N ASP A 129 0.71 14.23 -17.22
CA ASP A 129 1.57 14.14 -18.40
C ASP A 129 1.91 12.67 -18.73
N SER A 130 2.11 11.82 -17.72
CA SER A 130 2.33 10.39 -17.92
C SER A 130 1.10 9.67 -18.49
N ILE A 131 -0.11 10.06 -18.07
CA ILE A 131 -1.37 9.51 -18.59
C ILE A 131 -1.58 9.94 -20.05
N PHE A 132 -1.22 11.17 -20.41
CA PHE A 132 -1.24 11.61 -21.81
C PHE A 132 -0.13 10.96 -22.66
N GLY A 133 0.96 10.49 -22.04
CA GLY A 133 2.07 9.82 -22.72
C GLY A 133 1.89 8.31 -22.95
N GLN A 134 0.77 7.71 -22.55
CA GLN A 134 0.55 6.26 -22.64
C GLN A 134 0.06 5.80 -24.03
N THR A 135 0.20 4.50 -24.32
CA THR A 135 -0.19 3.89 -25.61
C THR A 135 -1.71 3.76 -25.82
N MET A 136 -2.50 3.77 -24.74
CA MET A 136 -3.96 3.58 -24.79
C MET A 136 -4.69 4.81 -25.39
N PRO A 137 -5.75 4.63 -26.21
CA PRO A 137 -6.49 5.74 -26.81
C PRO A 137 -7.09 6.71 -25.79
N HIS A 138 -6.85 8.01 -25.98
CA HIS A 138 -7.33 9.04 -25.05
C HIS A 138 -8.86 9.14 -24.97
N SER A 139 -9.58 8.73 -26.02
CA SER A 139 -11.05 8.70 -26.04
C SER A 139 -11.66 7.71 -25.04
N GLN A 140 -10.85 6.77 -24.54
CA GLN A 140 -11.27 5.74 -23.59
C GLN A 140 -10.88 6.05 -22.15
N ILE A 141 -10.30 7.22 -21.87
CA ILE A 141 -9.87 7.60 -20.53
C ILE A 141 -10.91 8.54 -19.93
N LEU A 142 -11.46 8.19 -18.77
CA LEU A 142 -12.24 9.10 -17.94
C LEU A 142 -11.43 9.45 -16.70
N LEU A 143 -10.82 10.63 -16.72
CA LEU A 143 -10.02 11.15 -15.61
C LEU A 143 -10.87 12.01 -14.66
N VAL A 144 -10.80 11.71 -13.37
CA VAL A 144 -11.41 12.50 -12.28
C VAL A 144 -10.32 12.79 -11.24
N CYS A 145 -10.10 14.06 -10.93
CA CYS A 145 -9.10 14.53 -9.96
C CYS A 145 -9.77 15.24 -8.77
#